data_AF-A0A4Y7RZZ9-F1
#
_entry.id   AF-A0A4Y7RZZ9-F1
#
_cell.length_a   1.000
_cell.length_b   1.000
_cell.length_c   1.000
_cell.angle_alpha   90.00
_cell.angle_beta   90.00
_cell.angle_gamma   90.00
#
_symmetry.space_group_name_H-M   'P 1'
#
loop_
_entity.id
_entity.type
_entity.pdbx_description
1 polymer ?
#
loop_
_entity_poly.entity_id
_entity_poly.type
_entity_poly.pdbx_seq_one_letter_code
_entity_poly.pdbx_strand_id
1 'polypeptide(L)' 'MNPVSVKVKGYEMTQKTQFIEIKLSKYVLFLTEIEIKTLLSLNPSLWEEAIRRGKSIKRARVGQARNNKVPGSPIGVVKG' A
#
# COMPACT_ATOMS: atom_id res chain seq x y z
N MET A 1 -3.92 -19.03 10.61
CA MET A 1 -3.08 -18.81 9.42
C MET A 1 -1.70 -19.31 9.78
N ASN A 2 -1.22 -20.40 9.15
CA ASN A 2 0.09 -20.97 9.47
C ASN A 2 1.18 -20.01 8.99
N PRO A 3 2.12 -19.64 9.85
CA PRO A 3 3.09 -18.63 9.50
C PRO A 3 4.23 -19.23 8.65
N VAL A 4 4.48 -18.59 7.51
CA VAL A 4 5.44 -19.06 6.50
C VAL A 4 6.84 -18.55 6.89
N SER A 5 7.73 -19.47 7.26
CA SER A 5 9.15 -19.15 7.48
C SER A 5 9.87 -19.16 6.13
N VAL A 6 10.28 -17.98 5.66
CA VAL A 6 11.04 -17.83 4.40
C VAL A 6 12.52 -17.72 4.73
N LYS A 7 13.33 -18.65 4.22
CA LYS A 7 14.80 -18.56 4.28
C LYS A 7 15.29 -17.86 3.02
N VAL A 8 15.84 -16.66 3.16
CA VAL A 8 16.52 -15.95 2.07
C VAL A 8 18.01 -15.92 2.40
N LYS A 9 18.86 -16.09 1.39
CA LYS A 9 20.34 -16.20 1.48
C LYS A 9 20.94 -15.28 2.58
N GLY A 10 21.30 -15.86 3.72
CA GLY A 10 22.07 -15.21 4.79
C GLY A 10 21.27 -14.68 6.00
N TYR A 11 19.93 -14.78 6.01
CA TYR A 11 19.12 -14.32 7.15
C TYR A 11 17.89 -15.21 7.38
N GLU A 12 17.69 -15.64 8.63
CA GLU A 12 16.44 -16.25 9.09
C GLU A 12 15.48 -15.13 9.53
N MET A 13 14.36 -14.98 8.83
CA MET A 13 13.33 -14.01 9.18
C MET A 13 12.31 -14.66 10.12
N THR A 14 12.17 -14.08 11.32
CA THR A 14 11.14 -14.46 12.29
C THR A 14 9.80 -13.78 11.97
N GLN A 15 8.71 -14.50 12.24
CA GLN A 15 7.35 -14.24 11.73
C GLN A 15 6.66 -12.99 12.28
N LYS A 16 7.30 -12.23 13.18
CA LYS A 16 6.68 -11.08 13.86
C LYS A 16 6.81 -9.77 13.07
N THR A 17 7.62 -9.76 12.02
CA THR A 17 7.87 -8.54 11.24
C THR A 17 6.82 -8.39 10.14
N GLN A 18 5.99 -7.36 10.23
CA GLN A 18 5.06 -6.99 9.17
C GLN A 18 5.83 -6.36 8.01
N PHE A 19 5.72 -6.98 6.83
CA PHE A 19 6.32 -6.47 5.59
C PHE A 19 5.28 -5.73 4.76
N ILE A 20 5.73 -4.66 4.14
CA ILE A 20 5.00 -3.89 3.14
C ILE A 20 5.45 -4.40 1.77
N GLU A 21 4.49 -4.90 1.00
CA GLU A 21 4.70 -5.33 -0.38
C GLU A 21 4.64 -4.13 -1.33
N ILE A 22 5.72 -3.88 -2.06
CA ILE A 22 5.81 -2.85 -3.10
C ILE A 22 5.93 -3.55 -4.46
N LYS A 23 4.87 -3.48 -5.25
CA LYS A 23 4.83 -4.02 -6.61
C LYS A 23 5.38 -2.99 -7.59
N LEU A 24 6.48 -3.31 -8.23
CA LEU A 24 7.05 -2.55 -9.33
C LEU A 24 6.81 -3.31 -10.64
N SER A 25 7.08 -2.68 -11.79
CA SER A 25 6.74 -3.26 -13.10
C SER A 25 7.42 -4.59 -13.40
N LYS A 26 8.59 -4.85 -12.80
CA LYS A 26 9.41 -6.05 -13.07
C LYS A 26 9.72 -6.90 -11.83
N TYR A 27 9.53 -6.36 -10.64
CA TYR A 27 9.93 -7.02 -9.39
C TYR A 27 9.04 -6.57 -8.24
N VAL A 28 9.01 -7.41 -7.20
CA VAL A 28 8.25 -7.15 -5.97
C VAL A 28 9.25 -7.02 -4.83
N LEU A 29 9.17 -5.90 -4.10
CA LEU A 29 9.97 -5.65 -2.91
C LEU A 29 9.13 -5.94 -1.68
N PHE A 30 9.72 -6.57 -0.68
CA PHE A 30 9.16 -6.72 0.66
C PHE A 30 10.06 -5.98 1.62
N LEU A 31 9.54 -4.90 2.21
CA LEU A 31 10.30 -4.05 3.12
C LEU A 31 9.55 -3.91 4.43
N THR A 32 10.27 -3.87 5.53
CA THR A 32 9.69 -3.52 6.83
C THR A 32 9.30 -2.05 6.87
N GLU A 33 8.43 -1.69 7.82
CA GLU A 33 8.09 -0.28 8.03
C GLU A 33 9.31 0.57 8.42
N ILE A 34 10.27 -0.01 9.15
CA ILE A 34 11.51 0.68 9.54
C ILE A 34 12.37 0.96 8.31
N GLU A 35 12.60 -0.04 7.46
CA GLU A 35 13.38 0.13 6.23
C GLU A 35 12.74 1.16 5.30
N ILE A 36 11.42 1.15 5.16
CA ILE A 36 10.72 2.17 4.38
C ILE A 36 10.93 3.55 4.99
N LYS A 37 10.75 3.73 6.31
CA LYS A 37 10.97 5.03 6.96
C LYS A 37 12.41 5.54 6.76
N THR A 38 13.40 4.65 6.87
CA THR A 38 14.81 4.98 6.62
C THR A 38 15.05 5.36 5.16
N LEU A 39 14.48 4.63 4.19
CA LEU A 39 14.61 4.99 2.77
C LEU A 39 13.96 6.33 2.45
N LEU A 40 12.79 6.61 3.04
CA LEU A 40 12.07 7.85 2.83
C LEU A 40 12.74 9.06 3.50
N SER A 41 13.44 8.86 4.62
CA SER A 41 14.16 9.95 5.30
C SER A 41 15.33 10.48 4.48
N LEU A 42 15.90 9.68 3.58
CA LEU A 42 16.98 10.10 2.68
C LEU A 42 16.54 11.18 1.68
N ASN A 43 15.24 11.21 1.31
CA ASN A 43 14.71 12.24 0.42
C ASN A 43 13.26 12.60 0.78
N PRO A 44 13.05 13.52 1.74
CA PRO A 44 11.73 13.93 2.19
C PRO A 44 10.86 14.55 1.09
N SER A 45 11.46 15.28 0.15
CA SER A 45 10.72 15.95 -0.93
C SER A 45 9.99 14.96 -1.85
N LEU A 46 10.62 13.81 -2.12
CA LEU A 46 10.03 12.74 -2.91
C LEU A 46 8.81 12.13 -2.21
N TRP A 47 8.87 12.02 -0.88
CA TRP A 47 7.78 11.49 -0.07
C TRP A 47 6.56 12.41 -0.03
N GLU A 48 6.77 13.70 0.17
CA GLU A 48 5.69 14.70 0.17
C GLU A 48 4.90 14.67 -1.15
N GLU A 49 5.64 14.62 -2.26
CA GLU A 49 5.06 14.57 -3.59
C GLU A 49 4.32 13.24 -3.83
N ALA A 50 4.85 12.12 -3.35
CA ALA A 50 4.17 10.82 -3.39
C ALA A 50 2.84 10.84 -2.60
N ILE A 51 2.82 11.43 -1.40
CA ILE A 51 1.59 11.60 -0.61
C ILE A 51 0.56 12.43 -1.38
N ARG A 52 0.99 13.55 -1.97
CA ARG A 52 0.11 14.45 -2.74
C ARG A 52 -0.55 13.71 -3.90
N ARG A 53 0.23 12.94 -4.67
CA ARG A 53 -0.28 12.09 -5.76
C ARG A 53 -1.25 11.04 -5.23
N GLY A 54 -0.91 10.34 -4.14
CA GLY A 54 -1.75 9.32 -3.54
C GLY A 54 -3.12 9.86 -3.09
N LYS A 55 -3.16 11.04 -2.47
CA LYS A 55 -4.41 11.72 -2.09
C LYS A 55 -5.28 12.05 -3.31
N SER A 56 -4.67 12.59 -4.37
CA SER A 56 -5.38 12.92 -5.61
C SER A 56 -6.00 11.68 -6.25
N ILE A 57 -5.22 10.60 -6.41
CA ILE A 57 -5.68 9.33 -6.97
C ILE A 57 -6.83 8.74 -6.13
N LYS A 58 -6.70 8.72 -4.80
CA LYS A 58 -7.79 8.23 -3.92
C LYS A 58 -9.07 9.05 -4.09
N ARG A 59 -8.97 10.38 -4.13
CA ARG A 59 -10.12 11.27 -4.34
C ARG A 59 -10.77 11.05 -5.71
N ALA A 60 -9.97 10.90 -6.77
CA ALA A 60 -10.47 10.60 -8.10
C ALA A 60 -11.23 9.27 -8.14
N ARG A 61 -10.69 8.21 -7.52
CA ARG A 61 -11.37 6.90 -7.41
C ARG A 61 -12.71 7.01 -6.68
N VAL A 62 -12.75 7.75 -5.56
CA VAL A 62 -14.01 7.99 -4.82
C VAL A 62 -15.00 8.80 -5.65
N GLY A 63 -14.55 9.82 -6.37
CA GLY A 63 -15.39 10.64 -7.25
C GLY A 63 -15.99 9.84 -8.41
N GLN A 64 -15.19 9.00 -9.07
CA GLN A 64 -15.65 8.10 -10.12
C GLN A 64 -16.65 7.07 -9.59
N ALA A 65 -16.41 6.51 -8.41
CA ALA A 65 -17.36 5.59 -7.76
C ALA A 65 -18.71 6.24 -7.44
N ARG A 66 -18.74 7.56 -7.20
CA ARG A 66 -20.00 8.32 -7.02
C ARG A 66 -20.68 8.60 -8.36
N ASN A 67 -19.92 8.90 -9.41
CA ASN A 67 -20.49 9.21 -10.73
C ASN A 67 -21.03 7.96 -11.45
N ASN A 68 -20.48 6.77 -11.16
CA ASN A 68 -21.03 5.50 -11.63
C ASN A 68 -22.26 5.01 -10.84
N LYS A 69 -22.74 5.74 -9.82
CA LYS A 69 -24.08 5.51 -9.29
C LYS A 69 -25.09 6.12 -10.25
N VAL A 70 -25.72 5.26 -11.03
CA VAL A 70 -26.95 5.56 -11.78
C VAL A 70 -27.92 6.32 -10.86
N PRO A 71 -28.58 7.41 -11.32
CA PRO A 71 -29.51 8.17 -10.49
C PRO A 71 -30.63 7.23 -10.01
N GLY A 72 -30.76 7.05 -8.69
CA GLY A 72 -31.82 6.21 -8.08
C GLY A 72 -31.35 4.94 -7.36
N SER A 73 -30.05 4.61 -7.32
CA SER A 73 -29.58 3.45 -6.55
C SER A 73 -29.56 3.74 -5.04
N PRO A 74 -30.23 2.95 -4.18
CA PRO A 74 -30.36 3.22 -2.74
C PRO A 74 -28.99 3.35 -2.07
N ILE A 75 -28.88 4.34 -1.19
CA ILE A 75 -27.67 4.59 -0.43
C ILE A 75 -27.47 3.46 0.59
N GLY A 76 -26.40 2.69 0.41
CA GLY A 76 -25.74 1.98 1.50
C GLY A 76 -26.07 0.50 1.59
N VAL A 77 -25.25 -0.32 0.92
CA VAL A 77 -24.91 -1.64 1.45
C VAL A 77 -23.40 -1.81 1.26
N VAL A 78 -22.64 -1.45 2.30
CA VAL A 78 -21.26 -1.91 2.44
C VAL A 78 -21.38 -3.24 3.19
N LYS A 79 -21.31 -4.37 2.47
CA LYS A 79 -21.16 -5.68 3.12
C LYS A 79 -19.71 -5.80 3.58
N GLY A 80 -19.54 -6.07 4.88
CA GLY A 80 -18.27 -6.42 5.50
C GLY A 80 -17.79 -7.82 5.14
#